data_AF-A0A956GAV2-F1
#
_entry.id   AF-A0A956GAV2-F1
#
_cell.length_a   1.000
_cell.length_b   1.000
_cell.length_c   1.000
_cell.angle_alpha   90.00
_cell.angle_beta   90.00
_cell.angle_gamma   90.00
#
_symmetry.space_group_name_H-M   'P 1'
#
loop_
_entity.id
_entity.type
_entity.pdbx_description
1 polymer ?
#
loop_
_entity_poly.entity_id
_entity_poly.type
_entity_poly.pdbx_seq_one_letter_code
_entity_poly.pdbx_strand_id
1 'polypeptide(L)'
;MKRVLSFNWGVAAAISVVSCSSHQDRPPASGASVSVKDPYAMILDAAHCWSGPAWVSGASSPKAEALSRCRAVLTTLGRPEEGLSALRAVSVGIVTVMRGAIDSSKHVDRVPIARLLGAIVTMHREALHFRRAVRRIKAAPNDENVVRSAAAKLAPGRGVDALLRGDFGKYSADARVVGLLGVLTRLAGSRELQPQLRIRAVADPLRSAFGVAAPRLGANAAQLQPGVFVRFIARVAEAAGAKLPAAGMLAPARRLNLAFAATLGAIGRRMRDELGRASPAGRAALAPMVGAVTERLARR
;
A
#
# COMPACT_ATOMS: atom_id res chain seq x y z
N MET A 1 -0.57 -41.96 12.72
CA MET A 1 -0.14 -40.68 13.33
C MET A 1 0.27 -39.69 12.23
N LYS A 2 -0.51 -38.63 11.97
CA LYS A 2 -0.25 -37.64 10.90
C LYS A 2 0.62 -36.51 11.44
N ARG A 3 1.84 -36.33 10.91
CA ARG A 3 2.68 -35.16 11.20
C ARG A 3 2.11 -33.94 10.46
N VAL A 4 1.61 -32.97 11.23
CA VAL A 4 1.26 -31.64 10.72
C VAL A 4 2.55 -30.83 10.65
N LEU A 5 3.05 -30.59 9.44
CA LEU A 5 4.17 -29.68 9.20
C LEU A 5 3.65 -28.23 9.32
N SER A 6 3.81 -27.63 10.50
CA SER A 6 3.67 -26.21 10.73
C SER A 6 4.86 -25.47 10.11
N PHE A 7 4.60 -24.73 9.02
CA PHE A 7 5.60 -23.84 8.40
C PHE A 7 5.73 -22.57 9.24
N ASN A 8 6.84 -22.46 9.96
CA ASN A 8 7.10 -21.39 10.92
C ASN A 8 7.62 -20.12 10.20
N TRP A 9 6.74 -19.16 9.93
CA TRP A 9 7.14 -17.82 9.47
C TRP A 9 7.35 -16.90 10.68
N GLY A 10 8.41 -17.18 11.45
CA GLY A 10 8.81 -16.39 12.61
C GLY A 10 9.88 -15.36 12.24
N VAL A 11 9.49 -14.14 11.89
CA VAL A 11 10.35 -12.97 12.10
C VAL A 11 9.79 -12.23 13.29
N ALA A 12 10.25 -12.61 14.48
CA ALA A 12 9.97 -11.88 15.72
C ALA A 12 10.76 -10.57 15.66
N ALA A 13 10.08 -9.48 15.28
CA ALA A 13 10.59 -8.14 15.51
C ALA A 13 10.31 -7.78 16.98
N ALA A 14 11.35 -7.61 17.78
CA ALA A 14 11.23 -7.01 19.11
C ALA A 14 10.60 -5.61 18.98
N ILE A 15 9.49 -5.39 19.66
CA ILE A 15 8.77 -4.10 19.67
C ILE A 15 9.03 -3.44 21.03
N SER A 16 9.87 -2.41 21.04
CA SER A 16 9.80 -1.39 22.07
C SER A 16 8.45 -0.68 21.93
N VAL A 17 7.63 -0.76 22.97
CA VAL A 17 6.33 -0.09 23.05
C VAL A 17 6.59 1.39 23.29
N VAL A 18 6.77 2.17 22.22
CA VAL A 18 6.82 3.63 22.33
C VAL A 18 5.40 4.11 22.61
N SER A 19 5.18 4.55 23.84
CA SER A 19 3.96 5.23 24.28
C SER A 19 3.71 6.42 23.35
N CYS A 20 2.59 6.40 22.63
CA CYS A 20 2.20 7.52 21.77
C CYS A 20 1.61 8.63 22.64
N SER A 21 2.47 9.47 23.21
CA SER A 21 2.04 10.78 23.70
C SER A 21 1.43 11.55 22.52
N SER A 22 0.22 12.08 22.72
CA SER A 22 -0.46 12.95 21.77
C SER A 22 0.31 14.26 21.66
N HIS A 23 1.36 14.30 20.84
CA HIS A 23 1.91 15.55 20.36
C HIS A 23 0.80 16.24 19.57
N GLN A 24 0.22 17.28 20.15
CA GLN A 24 -0.50 18.28 19.37
C GLN A 24 0.51 18.88 18.40
N ASP A 25 0.36 18.57 17.12
CA ASP A 25 1.08 19.23 16.03
C ASP A 25 0.74 20.72 16.13
N ARG A 26 1.63 21.52 16.75
CA ARG A 26 1.57 22.98 16.66
C ARG A 26 1.56 23.31 15.16
N PRO A 27 0.59 24.10 14.66
CA PRO A 27 0.62 24.51 13.27
C PRO A 27 1.99 25.16 12.99
N PRO A 28 2.65 24.81 11.88
CA PRO A 28 3.94 25.39 11.57
C PRO A 28 3.79 26.91 11.59
N ALA A 29 4.68 27.60 12.30
CA ALA A 29 4.80 29.05 12.19
C ALA A 29 4.86 29.40 10.70
N SER A 30 4.21 30.49 10.29
CA SER A 30 4.13 30.97 8.91
C SER A 30 5.54 31.20 8.34
N GLY A 31 6.17 30.12 7.90
CA GLY A 31 7.52 30.08 7.38
C GLY A 31 7.52 30.41 5.90
N ALA A 32 8.63 30.98 5.46
CA ALA A 32 8.90 31.33 4.06
C ALA A 32 8.42 30.24 3.09
N SER A 33 7.80 30.67 1.98
CA SER A 33 7.35 29.77 0.92
C SER A 33 8.53 28.94 0.40
N VAL A 34 8.48 27.62 0.60
CA VAL A 34 9.51 26.71 0.10
C VAL A 34 9.34 26.58 -1.42
N SER A 35 10.32 27.06 -2.17
CA SER A 35 10.35 26.91 -3.63
C SER A 35 10.98 25.57 -4.00
N VAL A 36 10.17 24.65 -4.51
CA VAL A 36 10.63 23.34 -4.98
C VAL A 36 10.81 23.37 -6.50
N LYS A 37 12.01 23.03 -6.98
CA LYS A 37 12.35 23.04 -8.41
C LYS A 37 11.50 22.07 -9.23
N ASP A 38 11.29 20.86 -8.70
CA ASP A 38 10.46 19.83 -9.31
C ASP A 38 9.47 19.25 -8.27
N PRO A 39 8.26 19.82 -8.18
CA PRO A 39 7.23 19.32 -7.27
C PRO A 39 6.79 17.88 -7.59
N TYR A 40 6.94 17.43 -8.84
CA TYR A 40 6.56 16.07 -9.23
C TYR A 40 7.56 15.04 -8.71
N ALA A 41 8.87 15.28 -8.86
CA ALA A 41 9.89 14.41 -8.30
C ALA A 41 9.75 14.29 -6.77
N MET A 42 9.52 15.41 -6.08
CA MET A 42 9.32 15.44 -4.63
C MET A 42 8.17 14.53 -4.17
N ILE A 43 7.02 14.52 -4.87
CA ILE A 43 5.89 13.67 -4.47
C ILE A 43 6.17 12.17 -4.70
N LEU A 44 6.96 11.83 -5.72
CA LEU A 44 7.36 10.44 -5.96
C LEU A 44 8.36 9.97 -4.91
N ASP A 45 9.31 10.82 -4.50
CA ASP A 45 10.23 10.50 -3.41
C ASP A 45 9.48 10.33 -2.07
N ALA A 46 8.47 11.16 -1.83
CA ALA A 46 7.58 11.01 -0.68
C ALA A 46 6.81 9.68 -0.73
N ALA A 47 6.25 9.31 -1.89
CA ALA A 47 5.57 8.03 -2.08
C ALA A 47 6.51 6.83 -1.83
N HIS A 48 7.77 6.92 -2.24
CA HIS A 48 8.79 5.91 -1.92
C HIS A 48 9.08 5.83 -0.43
N CYS A 49 9.31 6.97 0.23
CA CYS A 49 9.48 7.05 1.68
C CYS A 49 8.31 6.37 2.43
N TRP A 50 7.07 6.63 2.02
CA TRP A 50 5.86 6.12 2.68
C TRP A 50 5.54 4.65 2.36
N SER A 51 5.96 4.16 1.20
CA SER A 51 5.86 2.73 0.84
C SER A 51 6.73 1.85 1.74
N GLY A 52 7.83 2.42 2.26
CA GLY A 52 8.67 1.81 3.28
C GLY A 52 9.52 0.63 2.77
N PRO A 53 10.34 0.03 3.65
CA PRO A 53 11.29 -1.03 3.26
C PRO A 53 10.63 -2.33 2.79
N ALA A 54 9.32 -2.50 3.00
CA ALA A 54 8.58 -3.71 2.63
C ALA A 54 8.61 -3.97 1.12
N TRP A 55 8.88 -2.96 0.30
CA TRP A 55 8.85 -3.06 -1.15
C TRP A 55 10.12 -2.52 -1.85
N VAL A 56 11.02 -1.88 -1.10
CA VAL A 56 12.02 -0.96 -1.68
C VAL A 56 13.42 -1.55 -1.81
N SER A 57 13.80 -2.68 -1.18
CA SER A 57 15.17 -3.18 -1.40
C SER A 57 15.38 -4.71 -1.33
N GLY A 58 16.31 -5.16 -2.17
CA GLY A 58 17.18 -6.33 -1.96
C GLY A 58 18.47 -6.00 -1.20
N ALA A 59 18.65 -4.73 -0.78
CA ALA A 59 19.81 -4.26 -0.03
C ALA A 59 19.96 -4.96 1.33
N SER A 60 21.21 -5.04 1.80
CA SER A 60 21.59 -5.59 3.12
C SER A 60 20.99 -4.80 4.30
N SER A 61 20.63 -3.51 4.11
CA SER A 61 19.95 -2.69 5.12
C SER A 61 18.76 -1.88 4.55
N PRO A 62 17.59 -2.52 4.32
CA PRO A 62 16.41 -1.87 3.76
C PRO A 62 15.91 -0.66 4.56
N LYS A 63 16.13 -0.70 5.88
CA LYS A 63 15.70 0.36 6.80
C LYS A 63 16.51 1.64 6.63
N ALA A 64 17.83 1.53 6.47
CA ALA A 64 18.71 2.69 6.30
C ALA A 64 18.40 3.42 4.98
N GLU A 65 18.21 2.67 3.90
CA GLU A 65 17.87 3.23 2.59
C GLU A 65 16.51 3.96 2.62
N ALA A 66 15.48 3.34 3.22
CA ALA A 66 14.17 3.97 3.37
C ALA A 66 14.26 5.28 4.18
N LEU A 67 15.07 5.32 5.24
CA LEU A 67 15.29 6.54 6.02
C LEU A 67 16.04 7.62 5.23
N SER A 68 17.04 7.24 4.43
CA SER A 68 17.77 8.17 3.57
C SER A 68 16.82 8.87 2.58
N ARG A 69 15.93 8.11 1.91
CA ARG A 69 14.92 8.66 0.99
C ARG A 69 13.96 9.63 1.70
N CYS A 70 13.50 9.29 2.91
CA CYS A 70 12.68 10.20 3.70
C CYS A 70 13.41 11.49 4.06
N ARG A 71 14.71 11.43 4.37
CA ARG A 71 15.52 12.62 4.65
C ARG A 71 15.70 13.48 3.40
N ALA A 72 15.89 12.88 2.22
CA ALA A 72 15.97 13.63 0.95
C ALA A 72 14.70 14.46 0.68
N VAL A 73 13.51 13.91 0.96
CA VAL A 73 12.24 14.65 0.89
C VAL A 73 12.24 15.83 1.86
N LEU A 74 12.67 15.62 3.11
CA LEU A 74 12.75 16.68 4.11
C LEU A 74 13.74 17.78 3.73
N THR A 75 14.90 17.43 3.18
CA THR A 75 15.87 18.39 2.65
C THR A 75 15.25 19.22 1.53
N THR A 76 14.50 18.58 0.61
CA THR A 76 13.78 19.28 -0.47
C THR A 76 12.73 20.25 0.08
N LEU A 77 12.13 19.92 1.23
CA LEU A 77 11.17 20.77 1.93
C LEU A 77 11.83 21.83 2.82
N GLY A 78 13.17 21.92 2.87
CA GLY A 78 13.88 22.84 3.75
C GLY A 78 13.74 22.50 5.25
N ARG A 79 13.45 21.23 5.58
CA ARG A 79 13.24 20.75 6.96
C ARG A 79 14.10 19.52 7.32
N PRO A 80 15.42 19.52 7.07
CA PRO A 80 16.25 18.31 7.15
C PRO A 80 16.28 17.65 8.55
N GLU A 81 16.27 18.45 9.63
CA GLU A 81 16.39 17.96 11.01
C GLU A 81 15.03 17.64 11.66
N GLU A 82 13.96 18.27 11.18
CA GLU A 82 12.63 18.19 11.79
C GLU A 82 11.62 17.49 10.89
N GLY A 83 10.73 16.71 11.49
CA GLY A 83 9.54 16.24 10.78
C GLY A 83 9.70 14.88 10.10
N LEU A 84 10.77 14.11 10.34
CA LEU A 84 10.83 12.71 9.90
C LEU A 84 9.67 11.87 10.45
N SER A 85 9.33 12.05 11.72
CA SER A 85 8.17 11.39 12.33
C SER A 85 6.86 11.84 11.66
N ALA A 86 6.71 13.15 11.44
CA ALA A 86 5.56 13.75 10.77
C ALA A 86 5.40 13.25 9.32
N LEU A 87 6.48 13.22 8.55
CA LEU A 87 6.53 12.68 7.19
C LEU A 87 6.11 11.22 7.18
N ARG A 88 6.70 10.37 8.03
CA ARG A 88 6.36 8.93 8.08
C ARG A 88 4.94 8.66 8.56
N ALA A 89 4.36 9.56 9.34
CA ALA A 89 2.97 9.52 9.76
C ALA A 89 2.00 10.06 8.69
N VAL A 90 2.53 10.63 7.59
CA VAL A 90 1.76 11.39 6.59
C VAL A 90 0.90 12.45 7.28
N SER A 91 1.51 13.19 8.21
CA SER A 91 0.82 14.18 9.04
C SER A 91 0.16 15.27 8.20
N VAL A 92 -0.83 15.96 8.77
CA VAL A 92 -1.49 17.06 8.04
C VAL A 92 -0.50 18.18 7.76
N GLY A 93 0.31 18.57 8.76
CA GLY A 93 1.28 19.65 8.61
C GLY A 93 2.27 19.44 7.46
N ILE A 94 2.90 18.27 7.35
CA ILE A 94 3.88 18.02 6.29
C ILE A 94 3.24 17.99 4.89
N VAL A 95 2.01 17.46 4.79
CA VAL A 95 1.25 17.44 3.53
C VAL A 95 0.83 18.85 3.13
N THR A 96 0.46 19.71 4.09
CA THR A 96 0.17 21.12 3.84
C THR A 96 1.39 21.85 3.31
N VAL A 97 2.59 21.60 3.86
CA VAL A 97 3.84 22.18 3.36
C VAL A 97 4.13 21.72 1.93
N MET A 98 4.03 20.41 1.65
CA MET A 98 4.19 19.88 0.29
C MET A 98 3.17 20.49 -0.69
N ARG A 99 1.93 20.69 -0.24
CA ARG A 99 0.89 21.30 -1.05
C ARG A 99 1.19 22.76 -1.34
N GLY A 100 1.61 23.53 -0.34
CA GLY A 100 2.05 24.91 -0.51
C GLY A 100 3.21 25.02 -1.50
N ALA A 101 4.21 24.13 -1.40
CA ALA A 101 5.31 24.08 -2.36
C ALA A 101 4.86 23.82 -3.80
N ILE A 102 3.86 22.96 -4.01
CA ILE A 102 3.25 22.74 -5.34
C ILE A 102 2.52 23.98 -5.82
N ASP A 103 1.69 24.58 -4.97
CA ASP A 103 0.85 25.73 -5.33
C ASP A 103 1.71 26.99 -5.63
N SER A 104 2.82 27.17 -4.92
CA SER A 104 3.82 28.22 -5.15
C SER A 104 4.77 27.94 -6.32
N SER A 105 4.79 26.72 -6.86
CA SER A 105 5.66 26.38 -7.98
C SER A 105 5.17 27.04 -9.28
N LYS A 106 6.10 27.40 -10.17
CA LYS A 106 5.80 27.85 -11.55
C LYS A 106 5.57 26.68 -12.51
N HIS A 107 5.37 25.46 -11.99
CA HIS A 107 5.25 24.26 -12.81
C HIS A 107 3.90 24.26 -13.56
N VAL A 108 3.94 24.07 -14.89
CA VAL A 108 2.73 24.11 -15.75
C VAL A 108 1.66 23.09 -15.29
N ASP A 109 2.12 21.93 -14.84
CA ASP A 109 1.24 20.84 -14.37
C ASP A 109 0.92 20.89 -12.87
N ARG A 110 0.99 22.06 -12.21
CA ARG A 110 0.77 22.16 -10.76
C ARG A 110 -0.55 21.52 -10.30
N VAL A 111 -1.64 21.69 -11.07
CA VAL A 111 -2.99 21.17 -10.71
C VAL A 111 -3.06 19.63 -10.72
N PRO A 112 -2.67 18.92 -11.80
CA PRO A 112 -2.65 17.46 -11.78
C PRO A 112 -1.63 16.89 -10.76
N ILE A 113 -0.48 17.54 -10.53
CA ILE A 113 0.48 17.15 -9.47
C ILE A 113 -0.16 17.25 -8.09
N ALA A 114 -0.87 18.35 -7.83
CA ALA A 114 -1.63 18.58 -6.61
C ALA A 114 -2.70 17.49 -6.36
N ARG A 115 -3.45 17.12 -7.42
CA ARG A 115 -4.44 16.04 -7.37
C ARG A 115 -3.76 14.68 -7.09
N LEU A 116 -2.63 14.42 -7.73
CA LEU A 116 -1.85 13.21 -7.53
C LEU A 116 -1.34 13.11 -6.09
N LEU A 117 -0.79 14.19 -5.52
CA LEU A 117 -0.39 14.25 -4.11
C LEU A 117 -1.56 13.86 -3.19
N GLY A 118 -2.76 14.42 -3.42
CA GLY A 118 -3.94 14.11 -2.62
C GLY A 118 -4.32 12.62 -2.65
N ALA A 119 -4.25 11.99 -3.83
CA ALA A 119 -4.53 10.56 -4.00
C ALA A 119 -3.46 9.69 -3.32
N ILE A 120 -2.18 10.01 -3.50
CA ILE A 120 -1.04 9.33 -2.86
C ILE A 120 -1.14 9.43 -1.33
N VAL A 121 -1.35 10.62 -0.78
CA VAL A 121 -1.52 10.86 0.67
C VAL A 121 -2.68 10.05 1.23
N THR A 122 -3.82 10.06 0.53
CA THR A 122 -5.00 9.29 0.94
C THR A 122 -4.68 7.81 0.99
N MET A 123 -4.05 7.25 -0.06
CA MET A 123 -3.66 5.85 -0.12
C MET A 123 -2.69 5.48 1.02
N HIS A 124 -1.68 6.30 1.29
CA HIS A 124 -0.71 5.99 2.34
C HIS A 124 -1.26 6.13 3.76
N ARG A 125 -2.16 7.09 4.03
CA ARG A 125 -2.88 7.16 5.31
C ARG A 125 -3.74 5.93 5.52
N GLU A 126 -4.48 5.52 4.49
CA GLU A 126 -5.26 4.28 4.51
C GLU A 126 -4.35 3.06 4.74
N ALA A 127 -3.19 2.97 4.09
CA ALA A 127 -2.22 1.91 4.31
C ALA A 127 -1.62 1.90 5.73
N LEU A 128 -1.37 3.07 6.34
CA LEU A 128 -0.93 3.17 7.73
C LEU A 128 -1.99 2.64 8.69
N HIS A 129 -3.25 3.09 8.53
CA HIS A 129 -4.36 2.60 9.36
C HIS A 129 -4.58 1.10 9.18
N PHE A 130 -4.51 0.60 7.95
CA PHE A 130 -4.56 -0.82 7.65
C PHE A 130 -3.46 -1.60 8.38
N ARG A 131 -2.19 -1.20 8.26
CA ARG A 131 -1.07 -1.89 8.94
C ARG A 131 -1.23 -1.91 10.46
N ARG A 132 -1.68 -0.79 11.06
CA ARG A 132 -1.96 -0.72 12.50
C ARG A 132 -3.11 -1.65 12.90
N ALA A 133 -4.17 -1.69 12.11
CA ALA A 133 -5.32 -2.58 12.35
C ALA A 133 -4.93 -4.06 12.25
N VAL A 134 -4.19 -4.45 11.20
CA VAL A 134 -3.65 -5.81 11.05
C VAL A 134 -2.80 -6.19 12.27
N ARG A 135 -1.89 -5.30 12.71
CA ARG A 135 -1.06 -5.55 13.89
C ARG A 135 -1.89 -5.76 15.15
N ARG A 136 -2.91 -4.92 15.39
CA ARG A 136 -3.82 -5.07 16.54
C ARG A 136 -4.58 -6.39 16.51
N ILE A 137 -5.15 -6.76 15.36
CA ILE A 137 -5.86 -8.02 15.18
C ILE A 137 -4.92 -9.21 15.41
N LYS A 138 -3.68 -9.15 14.93
CA LYS A 138 -2.70 -10.22 15.16
C LYS A 138 -2.30 -10.35 16.63
N ALA A 139 -2.22 -9.24 17.36
CA ALA A 139 -1.86 -9.25 18.77
C ALA A 139 -2.97 -9.82 19.66
N ALA A 140 -4.24 -9.65 19.27
CA ALA A 140 -5.39 -10.16 20.00
C ALA A 140 -6.46 -10.70 19.03
N PRO A 141 -6.23 -11.88 18.40
CA PRO A 141 -7.11 -12.39 17.34
C PRO A 141 -8.47 -12.90 17.83
N ASN A 142 -8.57 -13.18 19.14
CA ASN A 142 -9.78 -13.68 19.79
C ASN A 142 -10.53 -12.61 20.59
N ASP A 143 -10.00 -11.39 20.67
CA ASP A 143 -10.68 -10.26 21.32
C ASP A 143 -11.64 -9.61 20.33
N GLU A 144 -12.93 -9.87 20.50
CA GLU A 144 -13.97 -9.35 19.62
C GLU A 144 -14.00 -7.82 19.55
N ASN A 145 -13.71 -7.11 20.66
CA ASN A 145 -13.72 -5.65 20.69
C ASN A 145 -12.53 -5.09 19.90
N VAL A 146 -11.35 -5.69 20.04
CA VAL A 146 -10.17 -5.34 19.24
C VAL A 146 -10.42 -5.62 17.77
N VAL A 147 -10.94 -6.81 17.42
CA VAL A 147 -11.21 -7.19 16.04
C VAL A 147 -12.26 -6.28 15.41
N ARG A 148 -13.37 -6.02 16.09
CA ARG A 148 -14.47 -5.18 15.60
C ARG A 148 -14.02 -3.75 15.35
N SER A 149 -13.33 -3.14 16.31
CA SER A 149 -12.82 -1.77 16.19
C SER A 149 -11.74 -1.62 15.11
N ALA A 150 -10.87 -2.62 14.95
CA ALA A 150 -9.82 -2.62 13.93
C ALA A 150 -10.37 -2.92 12.52
N ALA A 151 -11.42 -3.74 12.39
CA ALA A 151 -11.96 -4.16 11.11
C ALA A 151 -12.46 -2.99 10.25
N ALA A 152 -13.00 -1.93 10.86
CA ALA A 152 -13.43 -0.71 10.15
C ALA A 152 -12.27 -0.01 9.42
N LYS A 153 -11.03 -0.18 9.89
CA LYS A 153 -9.82 0.37 9.26
C LYS A 153 -9.26 -0.51 8.14
N LEU A 154 -9.79 -1.73 7.96
CA LEU A 154 -9.39 -2.63 6.87
C LEU A 154 -10.09 -2.30 5.55
N ALA A 155 -11.31 -1.76 5.59
CA ALA A 155 -12.14 -1.56 4.41
C ALA A 155 -11.73 -0.40 3.48
N PRO A 156 -11.32 0.79 3.99
CA PRO A 156 -11.10 1.95 3.12
C PRO A 156 -10.10 1.67 2.01
N GLY A 157 -10.46 1.97 0.77
CA GLY A 157 -9.61 1.80 -0.41
C GLY A 157 -9.72 2.95 -1.42
N ARG A 158 -10.20 4.13 -0.98
CA ARG A 158 -10.50 5.25 -1.90
C ARG A 158 -9.25 5.85 -2.51
N GLY A 159 -8.12 5.82 -1.80
CA GLY A 159 -6.85 6.30 -2.34
C GLY A 159 -6.32 5.38 -3.44
N VAL A 160 -6.44 4.06 -3.24
CA VAL A 160 -6.10 3.07 -4.27
C VAL A 160 -7.02 3.24 -5.49
N ASP A 161 -8.32 3.40 -5.28
CA ASP A 161 -9.28 3.61 -6.36
C ASP A 161 -8.97 4.87 -7.17
N ALA A 162 -8.73 6.00 -6.48
CA ALA A 162 -8.37 7.27 -7.10
C ALA A 162 -7.07 7.15 -7.93
N LEU A 163 -6.05 6.44 -7.43
CA LEU A 163 -4.80 6.25 -8.16
C LEU A 163 -4.94 5.33 -9.37
N LEU A 164 -5.79 4.30 -9.29
CA LEU A 164 -5.95 3.33 -10.38
C LEU A 164 -6.89 3.81 -11.49
N ARG A 165 -7.89 4.63 -11.15
CA ARG A 165 -8.97 5.05 -12.06
C ARG A 165 -8.99 6.55 -12.35
N GLY A 166 -8.35 7.35 -11.51
CA GLY A 166 -8.29 8.80 -11.68
C GLY A 166 -7.48 9.20 -12.91
N ASP A 167 -7.86 10.35 -13.49
CA ASP A 167 -7.10 11.01 -14.54
C ASP A 167 -6.18 12.09 -13.94
N PHE A 168 -4.89 11.85 -14.06
CA PHE A 168 -3.81 12.75 -13.65
C PHE A 168 -3.04 13.31 -14.86
N GLY A 169 -3.68 13.31 -16.04
CA GLY A 169 -3.06 13.71 -17.31
C GLY A 169 -1.89 12.80 -17.65
N LYS A 170 -0.74 13.42 -17.95
CA LYS A 170 0.50 12.71 -18.29
C LYS A 170 1.08 11.83 -17.16
N TYR A 171 0.60 12.00 -15.92
CA TYR A 171 1.06 11.23 -14.75
C TYR A 171 0.18 10.04 -14.40
N SER A 172 -0.84 9.73 -15.21
CA SER A 172 -1.81 8.67 -14.90
C SER A 172 -1.17 7.29 -14.81
N ALA A 173 -0.18 6.99 -15.65
CA ALA A 173 0.57 5.73 -15.58
C ALA A 173 1.37 5.61 -14.26
N ASP A 174 2.03 6.70 -13.85
CA ASP A 174 2.77 6.77 -12.58
C ASP A 174 1.83 6.58 -11.38
N ALA A 175 0.67 7.25 -11.40
CA ALA A 175 -0.37 7.09 -10.40
C ALA A 175 -0.83 5.63 -10.28
N ARG A 176 -1.05 4.95 -11.41
CA ARG A 176 -1.46 3.54 -11.44
C ARG A 176 -0.39 2.62 -10.86
N VAL A 177 0.90 2.85 -11.13
CA VAL A 177 1.99 2.08 -10.49
C VAL A 177 1.92 2.23 -8.97
N VAL A 178 1.75 3.46 -8.46
CA VAL A 178 1.61 3.72 -7.02
C VAL A 178 0.34 3.08 -6.44
N GLY A 179 -0.77 3.12 -7.18
CA GLY A 179 -2.02 2.46 -6.82
C GLY A 179 -1.86 0.94 -6.69
N LEU A 180 -1.14 0.30 -7.62
CA LEU A 180 -0.87 -1.14 -7.61
C LEU A 180 0.00 -1.57 -6.42
N LEU A 181 0.92 -0.72 -5.96
CA LEU A 181 1.65 -0.95 -4.69
C LEU A 181 0.73 -0.91 -3.47
N GLY A 182 -0.28 -0.03 -3.50
CA GLY A 182 -1.35 0.00 -2.51
C GLY A 182 -2.12 -1.32 -2.49
N VAL A 183 -2.52 -1.84 -3.65
CA VAL A 183 -3.17 -3.15 -3.80
C VAL A 183 -2.28 -4.25 -3.22
N LEU A 184 -1.01 -4.27 -3.58
CA LEU A 184 -0.05 -5.26 -3.12
C LEU A 184 0.13 -5.23 -1.60
N THR A 185 0.22 -4.03 -1.01
CA THR A 185 0.30 -3.84 0.45
C THR A 185 -0.91 -4.43 1.16
N ARG A 186 -2.11 -4.21 0.62
CA ARG A 186 -3.37 -4.76 1.15
C ARG A 186 -3.41 -6.27 1.04
N LEU A 187 -3.07 -6.79 -0.13
CA LEU A 187 -3.08 -8.22 -0.40
C LEU A 187 -2.09 -8.95 0.50
N ALA A 188 -0.84 -8.48 0.60
CA ALA A 188 0.18 -9.05 1.47
C ALA A 188 -0.21 -9.04 2.95
N GLY A 189 -0.71 -7.91 3.46
CA GLY A 189 -1.15 -7.80 4.85
C GLY A 189 -2.40 -8.61 5.19
N SER A 190 -3.22 -8.97 4.19
CA SER A 190 -4.41 -9.77 4.41
C SER A 190 -4.12 -11.25 4.72
N ARG A 191 -2.95 -11.78 4.34
CA ARG A 191 -2.65 -13.23 4.43
C ARG A 191 -2.78 -13.79 5.84
N GLU A 192 -2.48 -12.99 6.85
CA GLU A 192 -2.43 -13.41 8.24
C GLU A 192 -3.76 -13.15 8.97
N LEU A 193 -4.75 -12.58 8.29
CA LEU A 193 -6.06 -12.31 8.89
C LEU A 193 -6.97 -13.53 8.79
N GLN A 194 -8.02 -13.55 9.61
CA GLN A 194 -9.13 -14.49 9.47
C GLN A 194 -9.87 -14.26 8.13
N PRO A 195 -10.45 -15.30 7.49
CA PRO A 195 -10.98 -15.23 6.12
C PRO A 195 -11.90 -14.04 5.82
N GLN A 196 -12.83 -13.72 6.71
CA GLN A 196 -13.77 -12.60 6.59
C GLN A 196 -13.06 -11.23 6.61
N LEU A 197 -12.01 -11.10 7.42
CA LEU A 197 -11.19 -9.90 7.49
C LEU A 197 -10.29 -9.76 6.26
N ARG A 198 -9.89 -10.88 5.64
CA ARG A 198 -9.16 -10.86 4.35
C ARG A 198 -10.00 -10.22 3.26
N ILE A 199 -11.27 -10.62 3.14
CA ILE A 199 -12.19 -10.04 2.16
C ILE A 199 -12.30 -8.53 2.38
N ARG A 200 -12.56 -8.09 3.62
CA ARG A 200 -12.64 -6.66 3.95
C ARG A 200 -11.36 -5.90 3.59
N ALA A 201 -10.20 -6.51 3.82
CA ALA A 201 -8.89 -5.90 3.55
C ALA A 201 -8.61 -5.66 2.07
N VAL A 202 -9.15 -6.51 1.18
CA VAL A 202 -8.76 -6.52 -0.25
C VAL A 202 -9.92 -6.27 -1.22
N ALA A 203 -11.16 -6.21 -0.73
CA ALA A 203 -12.36 -6.04 -1.56
C ALA A 203 -12.28 -4.85 -2.50
N ASP A 204 -12.11 -3.64 -1.96
CA ASP A 204 -12.03 -2.42 -2.75
C ASP A 204 -10.77 -2.37 -3.63
N PRO A 205 -9.55 -2.62 -3.11
CA PRO A 205 -8.34 -2.65 -3.94
C PRO A 205 -8.39 -3.61 -5.14
N LEU A 206 -8.93 -4.83 -4.94
CA LEU A 206 -9.01 -5.82 -6.02
C LEU A 206 -10.14 -5.51 -7.00
N ARG A 207 -11.23 -4.87 -6.56
CA ARG A 207 -12.25 -4.33 -7.48
C ARG A 207 -11.67 -3.21 -8.33
N SER A 208 -10.91 -2.29 -7.73
CA SER A 208 -10.26 -1.19 -8.46
C SER A 208 -9.23 -1.69 -9.46
N ALA A 209 -8.44 -2.71 -9.09
CA ALA A 209 -7.44 -3.29 -9.97
C ALA A 209 -8.05 -4.20 -11.05
N PHE A 210 -8.87 -5.18 -10.68
CA PHE A 210 -9.26 -6.28 -11.58
C PHE A 210 -10.76 -6.31 -11.91
N GLY A 211 -11.53 -5.31 -11.45
CA GLY A 211 -12.97 -5.25 -11.72
C GLY A 211 -13.80 -6.31 -10.97
N VAL A 212 -13.17 -7.13 -10.13
CA VAL A 212 -13.88 -8.23 -9.46
C VAL A 212 -14.56 -7.75 -8.18
N ALA A 213 -15.88 -7.84 -8.15
CA ALA A 213 -16.66 -7.56 -6.95
C ALA A 213 -16.39 -8.59 -5.85
N ALA A 214 -16.21 -8.09 -4.62
CA ALA A 214 -16.14 -8.92 -3.44
C ALA A 214 -17.50 -9.60 -3.18
N PRO A 215 -17.50 -10.82 -2.61
CA PRO A 215 -18.73 -11.44 -2.15
C PRO A 215 -19.40 -10.56 -1.08
N ARG A 216 -20.73 -10.50 -1.08
CA ARG A 216 -21.49 -9.80 -0.04
C ARG A 216 -21.21 -10.48 1.30
N LEU A 217 -20.71 -9.72 2.26
CA LEU A 217 -20.60 -10.15 3.65
C LEU A 217 -21.90 -9.73 4.35
N GLY A 218 -22.59 -10.65 5.01
CA GLY A 218 -23.71 -10.30 5.88
C GLY A 218 -23.27 -9.38 7.03
N ALA A 219 -24.23 -8.75 7.71
CA ALA A 219 -23.96 -7.92 8.90
C ALA A 219 -23.14 -8.67 9.95
N ASN A 220 -23.46 -9.96 10.14
CA ASN A 220 -22.68 -10.90 10.95
C ASN A 220 -21.59 -11.58 10.11
N ALA A 221 -20.52 -10.84 9.83
CA ALA A 221 -19.35 -11.36 9.12
C ALA A 221 -18.61 -12.51 9.84
N ALA A 222 -19.06 -12.90 11.05
CA ALA A 222 -18.52 -14.01 11.83
C ALA A 222 -18.74 -15.39 11.18
N GLN A 223 -19.76 -15.54 10.32
CA GLN A 223 -20.08 -16.81 9.65
C GLN A 223 -19.84 -16.71 8.14
N LEU A 224 -18.58 -16.56 7.73
CA LEU A 224 -18.23 -16.72 6.32
C LEU A 224 -18.21 -18.22 5.98
N GLN A 225 -19.01 -18.62 5.00
CA GLN A 225 -18.98 -20.00 4.50
C GLN A 225 -17.54 -20.42 4.12
N PRO A 226 -17.10 -21.64 4.48
CA PRO A 226 -15.78 -22.14 4.11
C PRO A 226 -15.51 -22.01 2.60
N GLY A 227 -14.30 -21.59 2.26
CA GLY A 227 -13.87 -21.46 0.87
C GLY A 227 -14.35 -20.22 0.11
N VAL A 228 -15.20 -19.35 0.68
CA VAL A 228 -15.65 -18.11 0.01
C VAL A 228 -14.46 -17.23 -0.39
N PHE A 229 -13.49 -17.05 0.51
CA PHE A 229 -12.27 -16.28 0.19
C PHE A 229 -11.45 -16.94 -0.92
N VAL A 230 -11.35 -18.27 -0.93
CA VAL A 230 -10.62 -19.02 -1.97
C VAL A 230 -11.27 -18.81 -3.34
N ARG A 231 -12.61 -18.90 -3.42
CA ARG A 231 -13.35 -18.61 -4.65
C ARG A 231 -13.17 -17.16 -5.09
N PHE A 232 -13.23 -16.22 -4.15
CA PHE A 232 -13.04 -14.81 -4.47
C PHE A 232 -11.65 -14.53 -5.07
N ILE A 233 -10.57 -15.00 -4.44
CA ILE A 233 -9.21 -14.81 -4.97
C ILE A 233 -8.98 -15.60 -6.27
N ALA A 234 -9.60 -16.77 -6.44
CA ALA A 234 -9.57 -17.47 -7.73
C ALA A 234 -10.20 -16.65 -8.86
N ARG A 235 -11.37 -16.04 -8.65
CA ARG A 235 -11.98 -15.14 -9.64
C ARG A 235 -11.11 -13.93 -9.96
N VAL A 236 -10.44 -13.36 -8.95
CA VAL A 236 -9.49 -12.26 -9.15
C VAL A 236 -8.32 -12.71 -10.03
N ALA A 237 -7.73 -13.87 -9.74
CA ALA A 237 -6.65 -14.42 -10.54
C ALA A 237 -7.07 -14.70 -11.99
N GLU A 238 -8.25 -15.28 -12.19
CA GLU A 238 -8.83 -15.56 -13.51
C GLU A 238 -9.13 -14.27 -14.29
N ALA A 239 -9.74 -13.27 -13.65
CA ALA A 239 -9.94 -11.94 -14.24
C ALA A 239 -8.61 -11.24 -14.59
N ALA A 240 -7.52 -11.61 -13.91
CA ALA A 240 -6.17 -11.14 -14.19
C ALA A 240 -5.43 -12.00 -15.24
N GLY A 241 -6.14 -12.93 -15.90
CA GLY A 241 -5.66 -13.76 -17.00
C GLY A 241 -5.04 -15.10 -16.58
N ALA A 242 -5.17 -15.52 -15.32
CA ALA A 242 -4.61 -16.79 -14.86
C ALA A 242 -5.52 -17.97 -15.21
N LYS A 243 -4.94 -19.07 -15.70
CA LYS A 243 -5.63 -20.36 -15.83
C LYS A 243 -5.42 -21.17 -14.55
N LEU A 244 -6.46 -21.29 -13.74
CA LEU A 244 -6.44 -22.12 -12.54
C LEU A 244 -7.07 -23.49 -12.85
N PRO A 245 -6.60 -24.59 -12.23
CA PRO A 245 -7.28 -25.88 -12.31
C PRO A 245 -8.75 -25.79 -11.91
N ALA A 246 -9.60 -26.70 -12.37
CA ALA A 246 -11.01 -26.71 -12.00
C ALA A 246 -11.22 -26.85 -10.48
N ALA A 247 -12.36 -26.37 -9.97
CA ALA A 247 -12.71 -26.55 -8.57
C ALA A 247 -12.76 -28.06 -8.23
N GLY A 248 -12.30 -28.45 -7.04
CA GLY A 248 -12.23 -29.87 -6.62
C GLY A 248 -10.96 -30.62 -7.03
N MET A 249 -10.23 -30.17 -8.06
CA MET A 249 -8.95 -30.80 -8.47
C MET A 249 -7.80 -30.56 -7.49
N LEU A 250 -7.92 -29.55 -6.62
CA LEU A 250 -6.91 -29.20 -5.64
C LEU A 250 -7.55 -28.99 -4.27
N ALA A 251 -6.81 -29.37 -3.23
CA ALA A 251 -7.14 -28.99 -1.85
C ALA A 251 -7.30 -27.46 -1.73
N PRO A 252 -8.26 -26.95 -0.93
CA PRO A 252 -8.55 -25.51 -0.85
C PRO A 252 -7.34 -24.64 -0.54
N ALA A 253 -6.44 -25.09 0.34
CA ALA A 253 -5.22 -24.37 0.68
C ALA A 253 -4.25 -24.25 -0.51
N ARG A 254 -4.08 -25.32 -1.30
CA ARG A 254 -3.23 -25.31 -2.50
C ARG A 254 -3.83 -24.44 -3.59
N ARG A 255 -5.15 -24.50 -3.80
CA ARG A 255 -5.86 -23.61 -4.73
C ARG A 255 -5.70 -22.14 -4.30
N LEU A 256 -5.86 -21.84 -3.01
CA LEU A 256 -5.67 -20.49 -2.49
C LEU A 256 -4.27 -19.97 -2.77
N ASN A 257 -3.24 -20.74 -2.47
CA ASN A 257 -1.85 -20.33 -2.71
C ASN A 257 -1.59 -20.07 -4.20
N LEU A 258 -2.08 -20.95 -5.08
CA LEU A 258 -1.93 -20.77 -6.53
C LEU A 258 -2.64 -19.51 -7.02
N ALA A 259 -3.91 -19.30 -6.63
CA ALA A 259 -4.67 -18.12 -7.01
C ALA A 259 -4.03 -16.82 -6.46
N PHE A 260 -3.50 -16.87 -5.25
CA PHE A 260 -2.80 -15.76 -4.64
C PHE A 260 -1.50 -15.41 -5.39
N ALA A 261 -0.66 -16.42 -5.68
CA ALA A 261 0.56 -16.24 -6.46
C ALA A 261 0.26 -15.70 -7.87
N ALA A 262 -0.76 -16.23 -8.54
CA ALA A 262 -1.21 -15.76 -9.84
C ALA A 262 -1.66 -14.28 -9.79
N THR A 263 -2.42 -13.90 -8.76
CA THR A 263 -2.85 -12.51 -8.55
C THR A 263 -1.64 -11.59 -8.35
N LEU A 264 -0.67 -11.98 -7.52
CA LEU A 264 0.56 -11.23 -7.31
C LEU A 264 1.35 -11.07 -8.61
N GLY A 265 1.52 -12.16 -9.37
CA GLY A 265 2.20 -12.12 -10.67
C GLY A 265 1.51 -11.18 -11.67
N ALA A 266 0.18 -11.13 -11.67
CA ALA A 266 -0.56 -10.20 -12.52
C ALA A 266 -0.41 -8.74 -12.08
N ILE A 267 -0.39 -8.44 -10.77
CA ILE A 267 -0.04 -7.11 -10.26
C ILE A 267 1.36 -6.73 -10.73
N GLY A 268 2.34 -7.62 -10.61
CA GLY A 268 3.71 -7.39 -11.04
C GLY A 268 3.84 -7.12 -12.55
N ARG A 269 3.14 -7.88 -13.40
CA ARG A 269 3.07 -7.61 -14.85
C ARG A 269 2.48 -6.23 -15.13
N ARG A 270 1.31 -5.93 -14.57
CA ARG A 270 0.66 -4.64 -14.78
C ARG A 270 1.50 -3.45 -14.29
N MET A 271 2.23 -3.60 -13.18
CA MET A 271 3.17 -2.58 -12.72
C MET A 271 4.26 -2.31 -13.77
N ARG A 272 4.78 -3.34 -14.44
CA ARG A 272 5.75 -3.17 -15.53
C ARG A 272 5.12 -2.51 -16.76
N ASP A 273 3.90 -2.90 -17.12
CA ASP A 273 3.19 -2.33 -18.27
C ASP A 273 2.84 -0.85 -18.07
N GLU A 274 2.47 -0.46 -16.85
CA GLU A 274 2.22 0.94 -16.49
C GLU A 274 3.55 1.71 -16.37
N LEU A 275 4.62 1.10 -15.84
CA LEU A 275 5.96 1.70 -15.84
C LEU A 275 6.48 1.93 -17.28
N GLY A 276 6.16 1.08 -18.24
CA GLY A 276 6.49 1.31 -19.66
C GLY A 276 5.82 2.57 -20.24
N ARG A 277 4.70 2.99 -19.65
CA ARG A 277 3.91 4.18 -20.03
C ARG A 277 4.11 5.38 -19.09
N ALA A 278 4.89 5.22 -18.03
CA ALA A 278 5.19 6.25 -17.06
C ALA A 278 5.98 7.40 -17.69
N SER A 279 5.83 8.59 -17.11
CA SER A 279 6.64 9.76 -17.49
C SER A 279 8.14 9.46 -17.34
N PRO A 280 9.06 10.15 -18.04
CA PRO A 280 10.50 9.92 -17.88
C PRO A 280 10.97 10.02 -16.42
N ALA A 281 10.53 11.06 -15.70
CA ALA A 281 10.84 11.24 -14.28
C ALA A 281 10.24 10.13 -13.42
N GLY A 282 8.98 9.73 -13.69
CA GLY A 282 8.34 8.66 -12.96
C GLY A 282 8.94 7.28 -13.22
N ARG A 283 9.40 6.99 -14.44
CA ARG A 283 10.20 5.79 -14.73
C ARG A 283 11.48 5.75 -13.93
N ALA A 284 12.25 6.84 -13.93
CA ALA A 284 13.50 6.93 -13.17
C ALA A 284 13.25 6.71 -11.67
N ALA A 285 12.21 7.32 -11.11
CA ALA A 285 11.88 7.17 -9.70
C ALA A 285 11.35 5.78 -9.36
N LEU A 286 10.38 5.24 -10.12
CA LEU A 286 9.60 4.05 -9.77
C LEU A 286 10.26 2.73 -10.21
N ALA A 287 11.13 2.73 -11.22
CA ALA A 287 11.72 1.51 -11.76
C ALA A 287 12.46 0.64 -10.73
N PRO A 288 13.30 1.20 -9.83
CA PRO A 288 13.99 0.40 -8.81
C PRO A 288 13.00 -0.34 -7.90
N MET A 289 11.92 0.33 -7.52
CA MET A 289 10.87 -0.24 -6.67
C MET A 289 10.06 -1.31 -7.40
N VAL A 290 9.66 -1.07 -8.65
CA VAL A 290 8.97 -2.09 -9.47
C VAL A 290 9.86 -3.32 -9.68
N GLY A 291 11.16 -3.13 -9.92
CA GLY A 291 12.15 -4.20 -10.01
C GLY A 291 12.20 -5.03 -8.72
N ALA A 292 12.45 -4.38 -7.57
CA ALA A 292 12.53 -5.04 -6.27
C ALA A 292 11.24 -5.79 -5.90
N VAL A 293 10.07 -5.19 -6.18
CA VAL A 293 8.76 -5.83 -5.97
C VAL A 293 8.64 -7.08 -6.85
N THR A 294 8.85 -6.96 -8.15
CA THR A 294 8.64 -8.08 -9.08
C THR A 294 9.59 -9.24 -8.83
N GLU A 295 10.85 -8.95 -8.48
CA GLU A 295 11.83 -9.96 -8.07
C GLU A 295 11.40 -10.66 -6.77
N ARG A 296 10.92 -9.89 -5.78
CA ARG A 296 10.38 -10.46 -4.53
C ARG A 296 9.14 -11.32 -4.77
N LEU A 297 8.29 -10.97 -5.74
CA LEU A 297 7.12 -11.76 -6.11
C LEU A 297 7.51 -13.05 -6.84
N ALA A 298 8.56 -13.04 -7.65
CA ALA A 298 9.05 -14.21 -8.36
C ALA A 298 9.65 -15.29 -7.42
N ARG A 299 10.17 -14.88 -6.25
CA ARG A 299 10.73 -15.79 -5.23
C ARG A 299 9.68 -16.50 -4.35
N ARG A 300 8.40 -16.21 -4.52
CA ARG A 300 7.32 -16.69 -3.64
C ARG A 300 6.42 -17.70 -4.33
#